data_AF-A0A922LHI4-F1
#
_entry.id   AF-A0A922LHI4-F1
#
_cell.length_a   1.000
_cell.length_b   1.000
_cell.length_c   1.000
_cell.angle_alpha   90.00
_cell.angle_beta   90.00
_cell.angle_gamma   90.00
#
_symmetry.space_group_name_H-M   'P 1'
#
loop_
_entity.id
_entity.type
_entity.pdbx_description
1 polymer ?
#
loop_
_entity_poly.entity_id
_entity_poly.type
_entity_poly.pdbx_seq_one_letter_code
_entity_poly.pdbx_strand_id
1 'polypeptide(L)'
;MFLSEIAPVNFRGAAGTFNQFVLVFAILLSQVLGLPEVMGTTELWPYLLALCTVSSVIHILLLSTCPESPTYLYIIKGDRRRSENALVYLRGQDCDVHAELELLKMETQQSSTHKSNFFDLLRIPYLRWGLIVALVLHIGQQFSGINGVSNFEFQVSLFLTTLLFPELFVVMSTSFITRK
;
A
#
# COMPACT_ATOMS: atom_id res chain seq x y z
N MET A 1 2.44 1.82 8.03
CA MET A 1 2.31 2.67 9.23
C MET A 1 1.04 2.35 10.00
N PHE A 2 -0.16 2.51 9.42
CA PHE A 2 -1.41 2.12 10.11
C PHE A 2 -1.40 0.66 10.60
N LEU A 3 -1.06 -0.29 9.72
CA LEU A 3 -1.01 -1.72 10.04
C LEU A 3 -0.04 -2.06 11.18
N SER A 4 1.11 -1.37 11.26
CA SER A 4 2.13 -1.59 12.29
C SER A 4 1.75 -0.95 13.64
N GLU A 5 0.89 0.07 13.63
CA GLU A 5 0.39 0.73 14.83
C GLU A 5 -0.78 -0.04 15.45
N ILE A 6 -1.69 -0.58 14.63
CA ILE A 6 -2.81 -1.40 15.12
C ILE A 6 -2.39 -2.82 15.50
N ALA A 7 -1.32 -3.35 14.88
CA ALA A 7 -0.87 -4.72 15.16
C ALA A 7 -0.18 -4.83 16.53
N PRO A 8 -0.46 -5.89 17.31
CA PRO A 8 0.25 -6.17 18.55
C PRO A 8 1.74 -6.37 18.27
N VAL A 9 2.59 -5.97 19.23
CA VAL A 9 4.06 -5.89 19.08
C VAL A 9 4.66 -7.18 18.49
N ASN A 10 4.14 -8.34 18.91
CA ASN A 10 4.61 -9.65 18.49
C ASN A 10 4.30 -10.01 17.01
N PHE A 11 3.31 -9.35 16.40
CA PHE A 11 2.82 -9.65 15.05
C PHE A 11 3.04 -8.52 14.04
N ARG A 12 3.70 -7.42 14.43
CA ARG A 12 3.95 -6.28 13.53
C ARG A 12 4.71 -6.68 12.25
N GLY A 13 5.72 -7.56 12.40
CA GLY A 13 6.47 -8.08 11.26
C GLY A 13 5.62 -8.95 10.34
N ALA A 14 4.83 -9.87 10.91
CA ALA A 14 3.92 -10.73 10.16
C ALA A 14 2.85 -9.94 9.40
N ALA A 15 2.27 -8.91 10.03
CA ALA A 15 1.31 -8.01 9.40
C ALA A 15 1.92 -7.27 8.20
N GLY A 16 3.17 -6.79 8.32
CA GLY A 16 3.91 -6.17 7.22
C GLY A 16 4.14 -7.12 6.04
N THR A 17 4.58 -8.35 6.31
CA THR A 17 4.77 -9.39 5.29
C THR A 17 3.45 -9.78 4.63
N PHE A 18 2.38 -9.90 5.38
CA PHE A 18 1.05 -10.21 4.85
C PHE A 18 0.55 -9.12 3.89
N ASN A 19 0.77 -7.84 4.23
CA ASN A 19 0.45 -6.74 3.32
C ASN A 19 1.23 -6.83 2.00
N GLN A 20 2.54 -7.15 2.07
CA GLN A 20 3.34 -7.36 0.86
C GLN A 20 2.85 -8.55 0.04
N PHE A 21 2.47 -9.64 0.70
CA PHE A 21 1.90 -10.82 0.05
C PHE A 21 0.60 -10.50 -0.69
N VAL A 22 -0.33 -9.79 -0.04
CA VAL A 22 -1.60 -9.35 -0.66
C VAL A 22 -1.34 -8.47 -1.88
N LEU A 23 -0.36 -7.56 -1.80
CA LEU A 23 0.00 -6.69 -2.92
C LEU A 23 0.52 -7.50 -4.12
N VAL A 24 1.45 -8.44 -3.90
CA VAL A 24 1.98 -9.30 -4.97
C VAL A 24 0.88 -10.19 -5.56
N PHE A 25 0.01 -10.74 -4.72
CA PHE A 25 -1.14 -11.52 -5.17
C PHE A 25 -2.11 -10.70 -6.03
N ALA A 26 -2.38 -9.46 -5.64
CA ALA A 26 -3.23 -8.55 -6.41
C ALA A 26 -2.62 -8.21 -7.78
N ILE A 27 -1.30 -8.01 -7.86
CA ILE A 27 -0.59 -7.81 -9.12
C ILE A 27 -0.74 -9.05 -10.01
N LEU A 28 -0.52 -10.25 -9.46
CA LEU A 28 -0.67 -11.50 -10.20
C LEU A 28 -2.10 -11.66 -10.73
N LEU A 29 -3.11 -11.41 -9.90
CA LEU A 29 -4.51 -11.47 -10.31
C LEU A 29 -4.82 -10.45 -11.44
N SER A 30 -4.28 -9.23 -11.33
CA SER A 30 -4.40 -8.20 -12.37
C SER A 30 -3.80 -8.67 -13.70
N GLN A 31 -2.62 -9.30 -13.66
CA GLN A 31 -1.99 -9.85 -14.86
C GLN A 31 -2.83 -10.97 -15.49
N VAL A 32 -3.42 -11.87 -14.69
CA VAL A 32 -4.31 -12.93 -15.19
C VAL A 32 -5.58 -12.36 -15.83
N LEU A 33 -6.23 -11.37 -15.18
CA LEU A 33 -7.42 -10.72 -15.72
C LEU A 33 -7.11 -9.92 -17.00
N GLY A 34 -5.90 -9.38 -17.11
CA GLY A 34 -5.40 -8.66 -18.28
C GLY A 34 -5.11 -9.52 -19.50
N LEU A 35 -5.20 -10.85 -19.40
CA LEU A 35 -5.01 -11.75 -20.55
C LEU A 35 -6.13 -11.56 -21.58
N PRO A 36 -5.81 -11.63 -22.89
CA PRO A 36 -6.79 -11.46 -23.97
C PRO A 36 -7.89 -12.54 -23.96
N GLU A 37 -7.63 -13.71 -23.37
CA GLU A 37 -8.58 -14.81 -23.22
C GLU A 37 -9.64 -14.56 -22.13
N VAL A 38 -9.40 -13.60 -21.23
CA VAL A 38 -10.28 -13.31 -20.08
C VAL A 38 -11.00 -11.99 -20.26
N MET A 39 -10.29 -10.87 -20.13
CA MET A 39 -10.86 -9.52 -20.23
C MET A 39 -9.94 -8.50 -20.95
N GLY A 40 -8.79 -8.95 -21.46
CA GLY A 40 -7.84 -8.13 -22.21
C GLY A 40 -8.21 -7.87 -23.67
N THR A 41 -9.49 -7.81 -24.03
CA THR A 41 -9.95 -7.50 -25.39
C THR A 41 -10.35 -6.02 -25.55
N THR A 42 -10.40 -5.55 -26.80
CA THR A 42 -10.68 -4.14 -27.15
C THR A 42 -12.08 -3.66 -26.71
N GLU A 43 -12.99 -4.57 -26.42
CA GLU A 43 -14.33 -4.27 -25.90
C GLU A 43 -14.42 -4.39 -24.37
N LEU A 44 -13.60 -5.25 -23.75
CA LEU A 44 -13.68 -5.58 -22.31
C LEU A 44 -12.71 -4.75 -21.43
N TRP A 45 -11.70 -4.09 -22.00
CA TRP A 45 -10.76 -3.25 -21.24
C TRP A 45 -11.42 -2.14 -20.37
N PRO A 46 -12.53 -1.48 -20.77
CA PRO A 46 -13.17 -0.47 -19.91
C PRO A 46 -13.82 -1.12 -18.69
N TYR A 47 -14.33 -2.35 -18.83
CA TYR A 47 -14.92 -3.11 -17.73
C TYR A 47 -13.85 -3.56 -16.72
N LEU A 48 -12.65 -3.90 -17.19
CA LEU A 48 -11.51 -4.21 -16.33
C LEU A 48 -11.10 -2.99 -15.49
N LEU A 49 -11.06 -1.79 -16.10
CA LEU A 49 -10.83 -0.53 -15.36
C LEU A 49 -11.98 -0.19 -14.40
N ALA A 50 -13.22 -0.44 -14.81
CA ALA A 50 -14.39 -0.25 -13.95
C ALA A 50 -14.33 -1.15 -12.72
N LEU A 51 -13.90 -2.40 -12.86
CA LEU A 51 -13.71 -3.34 -11.75
C LEU A 51 -12.65 -2.86 -10.76
N CYS A 52 -11.53 -2.31 -11.25
CA CYS A 52 -10.52 -1.67 -10.40
C CYS A 52 -11.10 -0.48 -9.62
N THR A 53 -11.93 0.32 -10.27
CA THR A 53 -12.61 1.47 -9.65
C THR A 53 -13.57 1.02 -8.56
N VAL A 54 -14.38 -0.02 -8.82
CA VAL A 54 -15.29 -0.61 -7.84
C VAL A 54 -14.51 -1.15 -6.64
N SER A 55 -13.43 -1.90 -6.86
CA SER A 55 -12.56 -2.41 -5.79
C SER A 55 -12.00 -1.28 -4.92
N SER A 56 -11.62 -0.16 -5.55
CA SER A 56 -11.09 1.01 -4.85
C SER A 56 -12.15 1.69 -3.97
N VAL A 57 -13.39 1.80 -4.47
CA VAL A 57 -14.52 2.33 -3.69
C VAL A 57 -14.83 1.43 -2.50
N ILE A 58 -14.87 0.11 -2.70
CA ILE A 58 -15.07 -0.86 -1.61
C ILE A 58 -13.97 -0.70 -0.55
N HIS A 59 -12.71 -0.52 -0.98
CA HIS A 59 -11.58 -0.32 -0.07
C HIS A 59 -11.75 0.96 0.77
N ILE A 60 -12.18 2.07 0.16
CA ILE A 60 -12.45 3.33 0.86
C ILE A 60 -13.59 3.17 1.88
N LEU A 61 -14.65 2.45 1.52
CA LEU A 61 -15.76 2.15 2.43
C LEU A 61 -15.32 1.25 3.59
N LEU A 62 -14.47 0.26 3.35
CA LEU A 62 -13.89 -0.54 4.42
C LEU A 62 -13.05 0.32 5.36
N LEU A 63 -12.21 1.19 4.80
CA LEU A 63 -11.33 2.06 5.58
C LEU A 63 -12.12 3.04 6.46
N SER A 64 -13.29 3.51 6.01
CA SER A 64 -14.14 4.40 6.81
C SER A 64 -14.80 3.72 8.01
N THR A 65 -14.97 2.39 7.96
CA THR A 65 -15.47 1.59 9.10
C THR A 65 -14.37 1.20 10.09
N CYS A 66 -13.10 1.25 9.69
CA CYS A 66 -11.98 0.94 10.57
C CYS A 66 -11.74 2.09 11.57
N PRO A 67 -11.50 1.79 12.86
CA PRO A 67 -11.13 2.82 13.82
C PRO A 67 -9.79 3.47 13.43
N GLU A 68 -9.66 4.76 13.70
CA GLU A 68 -8.37 5.44 13.57
C GLU A 68 -7.32 4.80 14.49
N SER A 69 -6.03 4.95 14.14
CA SER A 69 -4.93 4.38 14.92
C SER A 69 -4.97 4.88 16.37
N PRO A 70 -4.92 3.99 17.38
CA PRO A 70 -4.97 4.39 18.78
C PRO A 70 -3.77 5.28 19.16
N THR A 71 -2.58 4.99 18.62
CA THR A 71 -1.39 5.82 18.78
C THR A 71 -1.60 7.23 18.22
N TYR A 72 -2.23 7.35 17.04
CA TYR A 72 -2.57 8.64 16.44
C TYR A 72 -3.58 9.43 17.30
N LEU A 73 -4.66 8.77 17.74
CA LEU A 73 -5.68 9.37 18.61
C LEU A 73 -5.09 9.89 19.93
N TYR A 74 -4.16 9.12 20.51
CA TYR A 74 -3.53 9.43 21.78
C TYR A 74 -2.48 10.54 21.67
N ILE A 75 -1.53 10.41 20.74
CA ILE A 75 -0.35 11.29 20.65
C ILE A 75 -0.68 12.59 19.89
N ILE A 76 -1.42 12.50 18.79
CA ILE A 76 -1.65 13.65 17.89
C ILE A 76 -2.94 14.39 18.25
N LYS A 77 -4.04 13.67 18.50
CA LYS A 77 -5.32 14.30 18.89
C LYS A 77 -5.47 14.54 20.39
N GLY A 78 -4.68 13.87 21.24
CA GLY A 78 -4.77 13.99 22.70
C GLY A 78 -6.04 13.38 23.30
N ASP A 79 -6.82 12.62 22.52
CA ASP A 79 -8.10 12.04 22.96
C ASP A 79 -7.88 10.65 23.54
N ARG A 80 -7.62 10.63 24.85
CA ARG A 80 -7.35 9.39 25.61
C ARG A 80 -8.52 8.40 25.55
N ARG A 81 -9.75 8.91 25.64
CA ARG A 81 -10.96 8.06 25.69
C ARG A 81 -11.21 7.37 24.35
N ARG A 82 -11.02 8.08 23.23
CA ARG A 82 -11.14 7.46 21.90
C ARG A 82 -10.01 6.47 21.62
N SER A 83 -8.80 6.76 22.07
CA SER A 83 -7.68 5.81 21.95
C SER A 83 -7.95 4.52 22.72
N GLU A 84 -8.47 4.61 23.95
CA GLU A 84 -8.82 3.43 24.76
C GLU A 84 -9.92 2.61 24.08
N ASN A 85 -11.00 3.25 23.61
CA ASN A 85 -12.06 2.58 22.87
C ASN A 85 -11.55 1.90 21.59
N ALA A 86 -10.62 2.54 20.86
CA ALA A 86 -10.01 1.95 19.66
C ALA A 86 -9.15 0.73 20.01
N LEU A 87 -8.39 0.76 21.11
CA LEU A 87 -7.61 -0.39 21.56
C LEU A 87 -8.50 -1.54 22.03
N VAL A 88 -9.57 -1.27 22.79
CA VAL A 88 -10.55 -2.28 23.20
C VAL A 88 -11.20 -2.93 21.97
N TYR A 89 -11.56 -2.13 20.96
CA TYR A 89 -12.09 -2.65 19.70
C TYR A 89 -11.09 -3.54 18.94
N LEU A 90 -9.80 -3.16 18.93
CA LEU A 90 -8.74 -3.89 18.20
C LEU A 90 -8.22 -5.14 18.91
N ARG A 91 -8.23 -5.18 20.25
CA ARG A 91 -7.72 -6.29 21.07
C ARG A 91 -8.82 -7.24 21.54
N GLY A 92 -10.06 -6.78 21.61
CA GLY A 92 -11.18 -7.49 22.21
C GLY A 92 -11.41 -7.05 23.66
N GLN A 93 -12.65 -7.18 24.11
CA GLN A 93 -13.12 -6.65 25.39
C GLN A 93 -12.51 -7.37 26.62
N ASP A 94 -11.97 -8.58 26.42
CA ASP A 94 -11.41 -9.43 27.47
C ASP A 94 -9.89 -9.26 27.66
N CYS A 95 -9.23 -8.43 26.84
CA CYS A 95 -7.79 -8.19 26.94
C CYS A 95 -7.48 -7.00 27.87
N ASP A 96 -6.43 -7.14 28.68
CA ASP A 96 -5.91 -6.03 29.48
C ASP A 96 -5.21 -5.00 28.59
N VAL A 97 -5.97 -3.96 28.25
CA VAL A 97 -5.54 -2.83 27.44
C VAL A 97 -4.71 -1.81 28.25
N HIS A 98 -4.74 -1.93 29.58
CA HIS A 98 -4.19 -0.93 30.47
C HIS A 98 -2.66 -0.85 30.36
N ALA A 99 -1.99 -2.00 30.17
CA ALA A 99 -0.56 -2.06 29.92
C ALA A 99 -0.15 -1.33 28.63
N GLU A 100 -0.90 -1.50 27.53
CA GLU A 100 -0.61 -0.85 26.24
C GLU A 100 -0.90 0.66 26.31
N LEU A 101 -1.92 1.07 27.07
CA LEU A 101 -2.22 2.48 27.34
C LEU A 101 -1.15 3.18 28.20
N GLU A 102 -0.56 2.49 29.18
CA GLU A 102 0.57 3.01 29.97
C GLU A 102 1.83 3.18 29.12
N LEU A 103 2.11 2.26 28.19
CA LEU A 103 3.21 2.42 27.23
C LEU A 103 3.01 3.67 26.35
N LEU A 104 1.79 3.89 25.83
CA LEU A 104 1.47 5.10 25.06
C LEU A 104 1.61 6.40 25.89
N LYS A 105 1.28 6.36 27.19
CA LYS A 105 1.52 7.48 28.12
C LYS A 105 3.01 7.80 28.23
N MET A 106 3.84 6.79 28.43
CA MET A 106 5.29 6.94 28.54
C MET A 106 5.89 7.50 27.24
N GLU A 107 5.51 6.95 26.08
CA GLU A 107 5.96 7.45 24.76
C GLU A 107 5.56 8.90 24.52
N THR A 108 4.36 9.30 24.95
CA THR A 108 3.88 10.69 24.82
C THR A 108 4.68 11.64 25.71
N GLN A 109 4.98 11.24 26.95
CA GLN A 109 5.80 12.04 27.85
C GLN A 109 7.22 12.23 27.29
N GLN A 110 7.78 11.19 26.69
CA GLN A 110 9.10 11.23 26.05
C GLN A 110 9.12 12.04 24.74
N SER A 111 8.01 12.04 24.00
CA SER A 111 7.87 12.74 22.71
C SER A 111 7.41 14.20 22.83
N SER A 112 6.91 14.61 24.01
CA SER A 112 6.39 15.96 24.25
C SER A 112 7.43 17.08 24.17
N THR A 113 8.72 16.75 24.10
CA THR A 113 9.83 17.71 24.08
C THR A 113 10.31 18.11 22.69
N HIS A 114 9.91 17.43 21.60
CA HIS A 114 10.40 17.80 20.27
C HIS A 114 9.41 17.43 19.15
N LYS A 115 8.83 18.44 18.48
CA LYS A 115 8.22 18.22 17.17
C LYS A 115 9.34 17.93 16.18
N SER A 116 9.53 16.65 15.85
CA SER A 116 10.52 16.20 14.88
C SER A 116 10.27 16.87 13.53
N ASN A 117 11.18 17.76 13.15
CA ASN A 117 11.20 18.41 11.86
C ASN A 117 11.82 17.45 10.83
N PHE A 118 11.48 17.59 9.54
CA PHE A 118 12.03 16.70 8.51
C PHE A 118 13.58 16.73 8.47
N PHE A 119 14.15 17.90 8.76
CA PHE A 119 15.60 18.09 8.86
C PHE A 119 16.24 17.41 10.09
N ASP A 120 15.47 17.01 11.10
CA ASP A 120 16.00 16.34 12.28
C ASP A 120 16.41 14.90 11.97
N LEU A 121 15.70 14.26 11.03
CA LEU A 121 16.09 12.96 10.46
C LEU A 121 17.51 13.02 9.85
N LEU A 122 17.84 14.17 9.26
CA LEU A 122 19.15 14.47 8.68
C LEU A 122 20.13 15.13 9.64
N ARG A 123 19.78 15.42 10.90
CA ARG A 123 20.69 16.02 11.90
C ARG A 123 21.11 15.02 12.96
N ILE A 124 20.21 14.14 13.35
CA ILE A 124 20.38 13.23 14.48
C ILE A 124 21.08 11.94 14.02
N PRO A 125 22.25 11.57 14.58
CA PRO A 125 23.06 10.45 14.10
C PRO A 125 22.33 9.09 14.04
N TYR A 126 21.51 8.75 15.02
CA TYR A 126 20.79 7.47 15.03
C TYR A 126 19.66 7.43 13.99
N LEU A 127 18.94 8.55 13.79
CA LEU A 127 17.89 8.67 12.77
C LEU A 127 18.47 8.65 11.36
N ARG A 128 19.63 9.27 11.16
CA ARG A 128 20.37 9.25 9.88
C ARG A 128 20.68 7.84 9.43
N TRP A 129 21.18 6.99 10.32
CA TRP A 129 21.44 5.58 9.98
C TRP A 129 20.16 4.82 9.62
N GLY A 130 19.07 5.05 10.36
CA GLY A 130 17.76 4.49 9.98
C GLY A 130 17.31 4.93 8.59
N LEU A 131 17.47 6.23 8.27
CA LEU A 131 17.15 6.78 6.95
C LEU A 131 18.03 6.19 5.84
N ILE A 132 19.34 6.05 6.06
CA ILE A 132 20.28 5.46 5.10
C ILE A 132 19.91 4.01 4.82
N VAL A 133 19.63 3.22 5.85
CA VAL A 133 19.21 1.83 5.69
C VAL A 133 17.90 1.75 4.90
N ALA A 134 16.90 2.56 5.25
CA ALA A 134 15.63 2.60 4.52
C ALA A 134 15.83 2.99 3.04
N LEU A 135 16.69 3.97 2.77
CA LEU A 135 16.99 4.43 1.41
C LEU A 135 17.73 3.38 0.59
N VAL A 136 18.77 2.76 1.16
CA VAL A 136 19.53 1.70 0.49
C VAL A 136 18.63 0.51 0.18
N LEU A 137 17.74 0.13 1.10
CA LEU A 137 16.75 -0.93 0.86
C LEU A 137 15.79 -0.57 -0.28
N HIS A 138 15.26 0.65 -0.32
CA HIS A 138 14.35 1.09 -1.39
C HIS A 138 15.06 1.18 -2.75
N ILE A 139 16.29 1.72 -2.78
CA ILE A 139 17.11 1.75 -3.99
C ILE A 139 17.38 0.32 -4.45
N GLY A 140 17.82 -0.57 -3.56
CA GLY A 140 18.04 -1.99 -3.88
C GLY A 140 16.80 -2.66 -4.46
N GLN A 141 15.61 -2.36 -3.92
CA GLN A 141 14.35 -2.87 -4.46
C GLN A 141 14.05 -2.34 -5.87
N GLN A 142 14.19 -1.03 -6.12
CA GLN A 142 13.93 -0.44 -7.44
C GLN A 142 14.95 -0.91 -8.50
N PHE A 143 16.22 -1.03 -8.12
CA PHE A 143 17.31 -1.48 -8.99
C PHE A 143 17.46 -3.01 -9.06
N SER A 144 16.62 -3.77 -8.35
CA SER A 144 16.56 -5.24 -8.49
C SER A 144 16.15 -5.70 -9.90
N GLY A 145 15.67 -4.78 -10.74
CA GLY A 145 15.24 -5.06 -12.09
C GLY A 145 13.81 -5.56 -12.19
N ILE A 146 13.08 -5.69 -11.08
CA ILE A 146 11.70 -6.22 -11.09
C ILE A 146 10.76 -5.37 -11.97
N ASN A 147 10.92 -4.05 -11.93
CA ASN A 147 10.19 -3.14 -12.82
C ASN A 147 10.68 -3.27 -14.28
N GLY A 148 11.97 -3.52 -14.50
CA GLY A 148 12.53 -3.71 -15.84
C GLY A 148 12.01 -4.98 -16.51
N VAL A 149 11.93 -6.09 -15.78
CA VAL A 149 11.35 -7.35 -16.24
C VAL A 149 9.89 -7.17 -16.62
N SER A 150 9.08 -6.52 -15.77
CA SER A 150 7.66 -6.28 -16.07
C SER A 150 7.45 -5.42 -17.33
N ASN A 151 8.27 -4.39 -17.54
CA ASN A 151 8.20 -3.57 -18.76
C ASN A 151 8.67 -4.34 -20.00
N PHE A 152 9.70 -5.17 -19.88
CA PHE A 152 10.19 -5.99 -20.98
C PHE A 152 9.17 -7.05 -21.40
N GLU A 153 8.52 -7.74 -20.44
CA GLU A 153 7.42 -8.68 -20.71
C GLU A 153 6.28 -8.00 -21.49
N PHE A 154 5.88 -6.79 -21.07
CA PHE A 154 4.86 -6.02 -21.78
C PHE A 154 5.29 -5.67 -23.21
N GLN A 155 6.54 -5.23 -23.39
CA GLN A 155 7.07 -4.85 -24.70
C GLN A 155 7.18 -6.05 -25.65
N VAL A 156 7.63 -7.20 -25.16
CA VAL A 156 7.69 -8.45 -25.95
C VAL A 156 6.29 -8.91 -26.33
N SER A 157 5.32 -8.86 -25.41
CA SER A 157 3.93 -9.17 -25.70
C SER A 157 3.34 -8.27 -26.79
N LEU A 158 3.60 -6.96 -26.72
CA LEU A 158 3.16 -6.00 -27.73
C LEU A 158 3.80 -6.29 -29.10
N PHE A 159 5.11 -6.57 -29.12
CA PHE A 159 5.85 -6.86 -30.34
C PHE A 159 5.38 -8.15 -31.02
N LEU A 160 5.19 -9.24 -30.26
CA LEU A 160 4.66 -10.50 -30.78
C LEU A 160 3.23 -10.35 -31.31
N THR A 161 2.38 -9.60 -30.62
CA THR A 161 1.01 -9.31 -31.09
C THR A 161 1.03 -8.53 -32.40
N THR A 162 1.93 -7.56 -32.54
CA THR A 162 2.07 -6.75 -33.76
C THR A 162 2.57 -7.58 -34.94
N LEU A 163 3.45 -8.56 -34.71
CA LEU A 163 3.98 -9.46 -35.75
C LEU A 163 3.00 -10.55 -36.17
N LEU A 164 2.24 -11.13 -35.23
CA LEU A 164 1.30 -12.23 -35.49
C LEU A 164 -0.07 -11.74 -35.98
N PHE A 165 -0.49 -10.52 -35.63
CA PHE A 165 -1.80 -9.96 -36.01
C PHE A 165 -1.69 -8.48 -36.48
N PRO A 166 -1.06 -8.21 -37.63
CA PRO A 166 -0.83 -6.84 -38.13
C PRO A 166 -2.12 -6.06 -38.43
N GLU A 167 -3.22 -6.76 -38.77
CA GLU A 167 -4.54 -6.17 -39.07
C GLU A 167 -5.19 -5.50 -37.84
N LEU A 168 -4.94 -5.99 -36.62
CA LEU A 168 -5.53 -5.43 -35.39
C LEU A 168 -4.91 -4.07 -35.01
N PHE A 169 -3.65 -3.83 -35.41
CA PHE A 169 -2.93 -2.59 -35.16
C PHE A 169 -3.41 -1.44 -36.06
N VAL A 170 -3.79 -1.74 -37.31
CA VAL A 170 -4.38 -0.75 -38.23
C VAL A 170 -5.71 -0.25 -37.67
N VAL A 171 -6.53 -1.13 -37.09
CA VAL A 171 -7.82 -0.78 -36.47
C VAL A 171 -7.64 0.06 -35.20
N MET A 172 -6.65 -0.24 -34.34
CA MET A 172 -6.37 0.60 -33.15
C MET A 172 -5.77 1.97 -33.52
N SER A 173 -4.87 2.05 -34.50
CA SER A 173 -4.28 3.32 -34.94
C SER A 173 -5.31 4.22 -35.66
N THR A 174 -6.19 3.64 -36.48
CA THR A 174 -7.24 4.42 -37.16
C THR A 174 -8.33 4.91 -36.20
N SER A 175 -8.68 4.12 -35.17
CA SER A 175 -9.65 4.52 -34.14
C SER A 175 -9.15 5.67 -33.24
N PHE A 176 -7.83 5.82 -33.08
CA PHE A 176 -7.22 6.93 -32.34
C PHE A 176 -7.09 8.21 -33.19
N ILE A 177 -7.07 8.09 -34.52
CA ILE A 177 -6.90 9.22 -35.46
C ILE A 177 -8.26 9.79 -35.92
N THR A 178 -9.34 9.00 -35.92
CA THR A 178 -10.68 9.47 -36.36
C THR A 178 -11.55 10.07 -35.25
N ARG A 179 -11.08 10.14 -34.01
CA ARG A 179 -11.72 10.89 -32.91
C ARG A 179 -11.00 12.21 -32.59
N LYS A 180 -10.79 13.03 -33.62
CA LYS A 180 -10.58 14.48 -33.48
C LYS A 180 -11.56 15.23 -34.36
#